data_AF-A0A350AFY2-F1
#
_entry.id   AF-A0A350AFY2-F1
#
_cell.length_a   1.000
_cell.length_b   1.000
_cell.length_c   1.000
_cell.angle_alpha   90.00
_cell.angle_beta   90.00
_cell.angle_gamma   90.00
#
_symmetry.space_group_name_H-M   'P 1'
#
loop_
_entity.id
_entity.type
_entity.pdbx_description
1 polymer ?
#
loop_
_entity_poly.entity_id
_entity_poly.type
_entity_poly.pdbx_seq_one_letter_code
_entity_poly.pdbx_strand_id
1 'polypeptide(L)'
;HHPDHVGAAGWFMARGASLWASRTAWALSRMLILDEEAEATEPARAFWRRAGMDGEIYAKRCAERPFNFADMSHPLPVGYRRVQQGEVITAAGRTWDVHVGNGHAPEHLTFWSREDQVILSGDQILASISPNIGVMPSEPEADPLGEWLESCHRFAELAREDQLVLGGHKLPFTGAPTRMRQLIENHEGALKRLLQHLAVPKTAVECFPPLFKRTIDGGTYGLAMVEAVAHLNHLLVRGAVTRDEGPGGAWLWRAV
;
A
#
# COMPACT_ATOMS: atom_id res chain seq x y z
N HIS A 1 1.62 -8.86 1.49
CA HIS A 1 0.88 -9.48 2.61
C HIS A 1 -0.63 -9.29 2.48
N HIS A 2 -1.11 -8.54 1.48
CA HIS A 2 -2.53 -8.36 1.22
C HIS A 2 -3.25 -9.70 0.97
N PRO A 3 -4.52 -9.81 1.40
CA PRO A 3 -5.23 -11.09 1.51
C PRO A 3 -5.48 -11.76 0.16
N ASP A 4 -5.61 -10.99 -0.92
CA ASP A 4 -5.72 -11.48 -2.28
C ASP A 4 -4.43 -12.13 -2.82
N HIS A 5 -3.28 -11.88 -2.18
CA HIS A 5 -2.01 -12.53 -2.50
C HIS A 5 -1.63 -13.64 -1.53
N VAL A 6 -1.87 -13.45 -0.22
CA VAL A 6 -1.46 -14.41 0.82
C VAL A 6 -2.58 -15.33 1.30
N GLY A 7 -3.85 -15.00 1.02
CA GLY A 7 -5.01 -15.66 1.64
C GLY A 7 -5.08 -17.16 1.40
N ALA A 8 -4.62 -17.65 0.24
CA ALA A 8 -4.57 -19.08 -0.07
C ALA A 8 -3.25 -19.77 0.34
N ALA A 9 -2.25 -19.04 0.86
CA ALA A 9 -0.92 -19.61 1.13
C ALA A 9 -0.97 -20.79 2.10
N GLY A 10 -1.74 -20.68 3.19
CA GLY A 10 -1.94 -21.77 4.15
C GLY A 10 -2.59 -23.02 3.54
N TRP A 11 -3.53 -22.82 2.59
CA TRP A 11 -4.21 -23.92 1.90
C TRP A 11 -3.25 -24.71 1.00
N PHE A 12 -2.34 -24.02 0.31
CA PHE A 12 -1.27 -24.64 -0.47
C PHE A 12 -0.25 -25.36 0.43
N MET A 13 0.13 -24.75 1.55
CA MET A 13 1.05 -25.37 2.51
C MET A 13 0.51 -26.69 3.09
N ALA A 14 -0.79 -26.75 3.39
CA ALA A 14 -1.46 -27.98 3.82
C ALA A 14 -1.41 -29.11 2.77
N ARG A 15 -1.04 -28.79 1.53
CA ARG A 15 -0.89 -29.73 0.39
C ARG A 15 0.57 -29.96 0.00
N GLY A 16 1.50 -29.60 0.88
CA GLY A 16 2.93 -29.86 0.70
C GLY A 16 3.71 -28.76 0.00
N ALA A 17 3.10 -27.61 -0.31
CA ALA A 17 3.85 -26.47 -0.84
C ALA A 17 4.75 -25.84 0.25
N SER A 18 5.94 -25.39 -0.15
CA SER A 18 6.79 -24.54 0.69
C SER A 18 6.43 -23.08 0.48
N LEU A 19 6.30 -22.30 1.57
CA LEU A 19 6.08 -20.86 1.47
C LEU A 19 7.42 -20.11 1.43
N TRP A 20 7.61 -19.29 0.41
CA TRP A 20 8.73 -18.36 0.30
C TRP A 20 8.18 -16.94 0.43
N ALA A 21 8.70 -16.17 1.37
CA ALA A 21 8.19 -14.83 1.67
C ALA A 21 9.27 -13.93 2.24
N SER A 22 9.06 -12.63 2.16
CA SER A 22 9.86 -11.69 2.94
C SER A 22 9.49 -11.81 4.42
N ARG A 23 10.40 -11.41 5.32
CA ARG A 23 10.19 -11.58 6.76
C ARG A 23 8.98 -10.79 7.22
N THR A 24 8.91 -9.53 6.77
CA THR A 24 7.86 -8.60 7.16
C THR A 24 6.51 -9.03 6.61
N ALA A 25 6.46 -9.46 5.35
CA ALA A 25 5.22 -9.96 4.77
C ALA A 25 4.69 -11.20 5.50
N TRP A 26 5.54 -12.17 5.83
CA TRP A 26 5.12 -13.36 6.60
C TRP A 26 4.65 -13.01 8.00
N ALA A 27 5.42 -12.18 8.72
CA ALA A 27 5.09 -11.79 10.10
C ALA A 27 3.77 -11.01 10.17
N LEU A 28 3.58 -10.00 9.31
CA LEU A 28 2.34 -9.23 9.24
C LEU A 28 1.15 -10.09 8.82
N SER A 29 1.31 -10.97 7.82
CA SER A 29 0.22 -11.84 7.40
C SER A 29 -0.24 -12.74 8.54
N ARG A 30 0.70 -13.35 9.28
CA ARG A 30 0.37 -14.17 10.44
C ARG A 30 -0.28 -13.38 11.55
N MET A 31 0.26 -12.21 11.88
CA MET A 31 -0.31 -11.33 12.90
C MET A 31 -1.77 -10.99 12.55
N LEU A 32 -2.02 -10.46 11.35
CA LEU A 32 -3.35 -10.03 10.93
C LEU A 32 -4.36 -11.20 10.84
N ILE A 33 -3.91 -12.40 10.46
CA ILE A 33 -4.77 -13.60 10.44
C ILE A 33 -5.12 -14.08 11.86
N LEU A 34 -4.23 -13.89 12.83
CA LEU A 34 -4.42 -14.35 14.21
C LEU A 34 -5.07 -13.31 15.13
N ASP A 35 -4.93 -12.03 14.79
CA ASP A 35 -5.44 -10.89 15.55
C ASP A 35 -6.84 -10.52 15.07
N GLU A 36 -7.81 -11.38 15.39
CA GLU A 36 -9.21 -11.16 15.03
C GLU A 36 -9.87 -10.14 15.98
N GLU A 37 -10.31 -9.02 15.42
CA GLU A 37 -11.01 -7.96 16.12
C GLU A 37 -12.53 -8.18 16.05
N ALA A 38 -13.18 -8.35 17.20
CA ALA A 38 -14.64 -8.40 17.29
C ALA A 38 -15.29 -7.01 17.12
N GLU A 39 -14.56 -5.96 17.53
CA GLU A 39 -14.99 -4.56 17.48
C GLU A 39 -13.80 -3.68 17.09
N ALA A 40 -14.07 -2.52 16.49
CA ALA A 40 -13.03 -1.56 16.16
C ALA A 40 -12.25 -1.13 17.42
N THR A 41 -10.92 -1.24 17.39
CA THR A 41 -10.03 -0.83 18.49
C THR A 41 -9.97 0.69 18.64
N GLU A 42 -9.64 1.20 19.83
CA GLU A 42 -9.52 2.66 20.02
C GLU A 42 -8.44 3.29 19.12
N PRO A 43 -7.28 2.67 18.84
CA PRO A 43 -6.35 3.18 17.84
C PRO A 43 -6.98 3.33 16.45
N ALA A 44 -7.79 2.37 15.99
CA ALA A 44 -8.51 2.47 14.72
C ALA A 44 -9.54 3.61 14.75
N ARG A 45 -10.34 3.71 15.83
CA ARG A 45 -11.31 4.80 16.03
C ARG A 45 -10.63 6.17 16.05
N ALA A 46 -9.52 6.30 16.79
CA ALA A 46 -8.72 7.52 16.86
C ALA A 46 -8.14 7.88 15.50
N PHE A 47 -7.67 6.91 14.72
CA PHE A 47 -7.18 7.13 13.37
C PHE A 47 -8.27 7.69 12.44
N TRP A 48 -9.47 7.10 12.45
CA TRP A 48 -10.61 7.60 11.67
C TRP A 48 -11.03 9.01 12.09
N ARG A 49 -11.10 9.26 13.41
CA ARG A 49 -11.42 10.57 13.98
C ARG A 49 -10.41 11.63 13.56
N ARG A 50 -9.11 11.33 13.69
CA ARG A 50 -7.99 12.19 13.29
C ARG A 50 -7.98 12.48 11.79
N ALA A 51 -8.41 11.55 10.96
CA ALA A 51 -8.57 11.76 9.52
C ALA A 51 -9.74 12.70 9.18
N GLY A 52 -10.65 12.95 10.13
CA GLY A 52 -11.87 13.72 9.91
C GLY A 52 -13.00 12.92 9.28
N MET A 53 -13.03 11.60 9.48
CA MET A 53 -14.07 10.72 8.93
C MET A 53 -15.48 11.27 9.18
N ASP A 54 -16.33 11.20 8.15
CA ASP A 54 -17.73 11.61 8.24
C ASP A 54 -18.44 10.93 9.42
N GLY A 55 -19.29 11.68 10.14
CA GLY A 55 -19.89 11.23 11.40
C GLY A 55 -20.77 9.99 11.25
N GLU A 56 -21.54 9.88 10.16
CA GLU A 56 -22.39 8.71 9.91
C GLU A 56 -21.53 7.49 9.53
N ILE A 57 -20.51 7.68 8.70
CA ILE A 57 -19.57 6.62 8.31
C ILE A 57 -18.77 6.14 9.53
N TYR A 58 -18.32 7.06 10.38
CA TYR A 58 -17.59 6.76 11.61
C TYR A 58 -18.46 5.98 12.59
N ALA A 59 -19.69 6.44 12.85
CA ALA A 59 -20.62 5.76 13.75
C ALA A 59 -20.93 4.34 13.26
N LYS A 60 -21.17 4.17 11.95
CA LYS A 60 -21.38 2.86 11.33
C LYS A 60 -20.17 1.95 11.52
N ARG A 61 -18.97 2.42 11.18
CA ARG A 61 -17.73 1.62 11.34
C ARG A 61 -17.43 1.25 12.78
N CYS A 62 -17.79 2.08 13.74
CA CYS A 62 -17.62 1.75 15.17
C CYS A 62 -18.63 0.70 15.66
N ALA A 63 -19.78 0.58 15.01
CA ALA A 63 -20.84 -0.36 15.38
C ALA A 63 -20.75 -1.72 14.66
N GLU A 64 -19.97 -1.80 13.59
CA GLU A 64 -19.78 -3.03 12.80
C GLU A 64 -18.52 -3.78 13.23
N ARG A 65 -18.55 -5.13 13.11
CA ARG A 65 -17.33 -5.95 13.25
C ARG A 65 -16.34 -5.54 12.14
N PRO A 66 -15.09 -5.20 12.47
CA PRO A 66 -14.09 -4.81 11.49
C PRO A 66 -13.85 -5.89 10.43
N PHE A 67 -13.25 -5.47 9.32
CA PHE A 67 -12.68 -6.39 8.35
C PHE A 67 -11.51 -7.15 8.99
N ASN A 68 -11.61 -8.47 9.06
CA ASN A 68 -10.56 -9.32 9.59
C ASN A 68 -9.88 -10.11 8.48
N PHE A 69 -8.55 -10.22 8.52
CA PHE A 69 -7.81 -11.02 7.53
C PHE A 69 -8.20 -12.50 7.60
N ALA A 70 -8.60 -12.98 8.78
CA ALA A 70 -9.14 -14.33 8.99
C ALA A 70 -10.39 -14.62 8.14
N ASP A 71 -11.19 -13.60 7.80
CA ASP A 71 -12.41 -13.77 7.00
C ASP A 71 -12.11 -14.09 5.52
N MET A 72 -10.90 -13.78 5.05
CA MET A 72 -10.47 -13.95 3.65
C MET A 72 -9.25 -14.85 3.47
N SER A 73 -8.66 -15.33 4.57
CA SER A 73 -7.38 -16.04 4.55
C SER A 73 -7.49 -17.40 5.23
N HIS A 74 -6.98 -18.42 4.56
CA HIS A 74 -6.75 -19.71 5.19
C HIS A 74 -5.73 -19.55 6.34
N PRO A 75 -5.88 -20.29 7.47
CA PRO A 75 -4.88 -20.31 8.53
C PRO A 75 -3.48 -20.51 7.97
N LEU A 76 -2.57 -19.60 8.31
CA LEU A 76 -1.19 -19.63 7.86
C LEU A 76 -0.34 -20.39 8.91
N PRO A 77 0.24 -21.57 8.59
CA PRO A 77 1.08 -22.32 9.52
C PRO A 77 2.43 -21.65 9.80
N VAL A 78 3.12 -22.11 10.84
CA VAL A 78 4.49 -21.64 11.14
C VAL A 78 5.48 -22.17 10.11
N GLY A 79 6.53 -21.40 9.83
CA GLY A 79 7.58 -21.77 8.88
C GLY A 79 7.42 -21.11 7.51
N TYR A 80 8.53 -20.61 6.99
CA TYR A 80 8.70 -20.08 5.64
C TYR A 80 10.18 -20.06 5.29
N ARG A 81 10.53 -20.06 4.00
CA ARG A 81 11.86 -19.70 3.53
C ARG A 81 11.89 -18.18 3.34
N ARG A 82 12.78 -17.50 4.05
CA ARG A 82 12.96 -16.05 3.88
C ARG A 82 13.57 -15.77 2.51
N VAL A 83 13.00 -14.80 1.81
CA VAL A 83 13.56 -14.19 0.60
C VAL A 83 13.88 -12.72 0.90
N GLN A 84 15.03 -12.23 0.46
CA GLN A 84 15.53 -10.89 0.81
C GLN A 84 15.95 -10.08 -0.42
N GLN A 85 16.05 -8.75 -0.24
CA GLN A 85 16.64 -7.84 -1.21
C GLN A 85 18.01 -8.34 -1.69
N GLY A 86 18.22 -8.36 -3.01
CA GLY A 86 19.49 -8.73 -3.63
C GLY A 86 19.77 -10.23 -3.67
N GLU A 87 18.85 -11.06 -3.17
CA GLU A 87 18.95 -12.50 -3.32
C GLU A 87 18.73 -12.92 -4.77
N VAL A 88 19.41 -14.00 -5.18
CA VAL A 88 19.17 -14.68 -6.45
C VAL A 88 18.53 -16.02 -6.16
N ILE A 89 17.37 -16.28 -6.75
CA ILE A 89 16.64 -17.54 -6.53
C ILE A 89 16.44 -18.29 -7.85
N THR A 90 16.50 -19.62 -7.80
CA THR A 90 16.14 -20.48 -8.93
C THR A 90 14.79 -21.15 -8.65
N ALA A 91 13.78 -20.85 -9.46
CA ALA A 91 12.44 -21.37 -9.32
C ALA A 91 11.73 -21.45 -10.67
N ALA A 92 10.91 -22.49 -10.87
CA ALA A 92 10.15 -22.72 -12.10
C ALA A 92 11.00 -22.64 -13.39
N GLY A 93 12.23 -23.17 -13.33
CA GLY A 93 13.16 -23.20 -14.46
C GLY A 93 13.78 -21.85 -14.83
N ARG A 94 13.71 -20.85 -13.94
CA ARG A 94 14.33 -19.53 -14.14
C ARG A 94 15.16 -19.10 -12.94
N THR A 95 16.14 -18.27 -13.21
CA THR A 95 16.94 -17.53 -12.23
C THR A 95 16.40 -16.10 -12.09
N TRP A 96 16.01 -15.73 -10.88
CA TRP A 96 15.38 -14.45 -10.56
C TRP A 96 16.28 -13.62 -9.65
N ASP A 97 16.53 -12.38 -10.05
CA ASP A 97 17.01 -11.33 -9.15
C ASP A 97 15.84 -10.80 -8.33
N VAL A 98 15.99 -10.82 -7.00
CA VAL A 98 14.98 -10.33 -6.08
C VAL A 98 15.23 -8.87 -5.76
N HIS A 99 14.22 -8.04 -6.04
CA HIS A 99 14.21 -6.64 -5.66
C HIS A 99 12.97 -6.34 -4.79
N VAL A 100 13.21 -5.80 -3.61
CA VAL A 100 12.22 -5.36 -2.66
C VAL A 100 11.77 -3.94 -3.01
N GLY A 101 10.46 -3.73 -3.02
CA GLY A 101 9.82 -2.42 -3.00
C GLY A 101 9.08 -2.21 -1.69
N ASN A 102 8.88 -0.95 -1.32
CA ASN A 102 8.13 -0.53 -0.14
C ASN A 102 7.03 0.47 -0.56
N GLY A 103 6.27 0.96 0.42
CA GLY A 103 5.17 1.91 0.22
C GLY A 103 3.80 1.28 -0.01
N HIS A 104 3.62 0.43 -1.04
CA HIS A 104 2.35 -0.30 -1.21
C HIS A 104 2.17 -1.35 -0.11
N ALA A 105 3.24 -2.09 0.17
CA ALA A 105 3.35 -3.02 1.28
C ALA A 105 4.82 -3.07 1.71
N PRO A 106 5.10 -3.28 3.01
CA PRO A 106 6.48 -3.38 3.49
C PRO A 106 7.15 -4.66 3.00
N GLU A 107 8.40 -4.54 2.57
CA GLU A 107 9.23 -5.64 2.07
C GLU A 107 8.55 -6.43 0.92
N HIS A 108 7.90 -5.73 -0.03
CA HIS A 108 7.22 -6.33 -1.19
C HIS A 108 8.24 -6.90 -2.19
N LEU A 109 8.18 -8.20 -2.43
CA LEU A 109 9.11 -8.88 -3.35
C LEU A 109 8.69 -8.68 -4.81
N THR A 110 9.66 -8.33 -5.65
CA THR A 110 9.57 -8.41 -7.11
C THR A 110 10.68 -9.31 -7.64
N PHE A 111 10.41 -10.00 -8.75
CA PHE A 111 11.32 -11.00 -9.31
C PHE A 111 11.64 -10.66 -10.75
N TRP A 112 12.93 -10.55 -11.06
CA TRP A 112 13.43 -10.09 -12.36
C TRP A 112 14.23 -11.21 -13.00
N SER A 113 13.75 -11.74 -14.12
CA SER A 113 14.39 -12.89 -14.77
C SER A 113 15.74 -12.49 -15.39
N ARG A 114 16.74 -13.36 -15.21
CA ARG A 114 18.06 -13.22 -15.88
C ARG A 114 18.10 -13.81 -17.28
N GLU A 115 17.18 -14.74 -17.56
CA GLU A 115 17.23 -15.59 -18.75
C GLU A 115 16.30 -15.07 -19.85
N ASP A 116 15.20 -14.43 -19.46
CA ASP A 116 14.22 -13.83 -20.36
C ASP A 116 13.81 -12.43 -19.86
N GLN A 117 13.03 -11.72 -20.66
CA GLN A 117 12.63 -10.34 -20.38
C GLN A 117 11.44 -10.26 -19.40
N VAL A 118 11.23 -11.23 -18.50
CA VAL A 118 10.05 -11.27 -17.62
C VAL A 118 10.31 -10.63 -16.26
N ILE A 119 9.34 -9.86 -15.77
CA ILE A 119 9.28 -9.33 -14.40
C ILE A 119 7.99 -9.78 -13.73
N LEU A 120 8.08 -10.35 -12.53
CA LEU A 120 6.93 -10.51 -11.62
C LEU A 120 6.94 -9.33 -10.65
N SER A 121 6.11 -8.33 -10.91
CA SER A 121 6.11 -7.06 -10.14
C SER A 121 5.13 -7.05 -8.98
N GLY A 122 4.20 -8.00 -8.92
CA GLY A 122 3.08 -7.97 -7.97
C GLY A 122 2.35 -6.63 -8.04
N ASP A 123 2.04 -6.05 -6.90
CA ASP A 123 1.37 -4.75 -6.83
C ASP A 123 2.37 -3.59 -6.72
N GLN A 124 3.68 -3.85 -6.84
CA GLN A 124 4.69 -2.81 -6.87
C GLN A 124 4.72 -2.07 -8.24
N ILE A 125 4.28 -2.71 -9.33
CA ILE A 125 4.20 -2.09 -10.65
C ILE A 125 2.98 -2.65 -11.39
N LEU A 126 1.97 -1.80 -11.63
CA LEU A 126 0.71 -2.18 -12.27
C LEU A 126 0.47 -1.37 -13.55
N ALA A 127 -0.22 -1.96 -14.53
CA ALA A 127 -0.40 -1.38 -15.87
C ALA A 127 -1.28 -0.11 -15.89
N SER A 128 -2.59 -0.25 -15.63
CA SER A 128 -3.58 0.82 -15.86
C SER A 128 -4.09 1.50 -14.59
N ILE A 129 -3.62 1.06 -13.43
CA ILE A 129 -4.01 1.59 -12.12
C ILE A 129 -2.76 1.93 -11.29
N SER A 130 -2.93 2.85 -10.35
CA SER A 130 -1.98 3.00 -9.26
C SER A 130 -2.29 1.96 -8.18
N PRO A 131 -1.28 1.30 -7.61
CA PRO A 131 -1.41 0.59 -6.34
C PRO A 131 -1.90 1.56 -5.26
N ASN A 132 -2.69 1.08 -4.32
CA ASN A 132 -3.08 1.88 -3.16
C ASN A 132 -1.86 2.03 -2.23
N ILE A 133 -1.63 3.24 -1.74
CA ILE A 133 -0.52 3.58 -0.84
C ILE A 133 -1.16 4.12 0.44
N GLY A 134 -1.48 3.24 1.37
CA GLY A 134 -2.29 3.55 2.53
C GLY A 134 -1.51 3.56 3.83
N VAL A 135 -1.80 4.54 4.70
CA VAL A 135 -1.36 4.53 6.10
C VAL A 135 -2.33 3.68 6.93
N MET A 136 -1.77 2.81 7.78
CA MET A 136 -2.55 1.92 8.64
C MET A 136 -2.65 2.46 10.08
N PRO A 137 -3.71 2.15 10.84
CA PRO A 137 -3.81 2.55 12.24
C PRO A 137 -2.68 2.04 13.14
N SER A 138 -2.03 0.95 12.76
CA SER A 138 -0.87 0.37 13.46
C SER A 138 0.41 1.22 13.33
N GLU A 139 0.49 2.07 12.30
CA GLU A 139 1.63 2.96 12.05
C GLU A 139 1.13 4.30 11.47
N PRO A 140 0.40 5.10 12.26
CA PRO A 140 -0.39 6.23 11.75
C PRO A 140 0.45 7.41 11.24
N GLU A 141 1.75 7.41 11.52
CA GLU A 141 2.71 8.46 11.12
C GLU A 141 3.62 8.01 9.97
N ALA A 142 3.40 6.83 9.39
CA ALA A 142 4.19 6.31 8.28
C ALA A 142 4.18 7.24 7.06
N ASP A 143 5.27 7.23 6.30
CA ASP A 143 5.38 7.86 4.97
C ASP A 143 5.51 6.79 3.86
N PRO A 144 4.45 6.00 3.61
CA PRO A 144 4.49 4.97 2.58
C PRO A 144 4.57 5.56 1.17
N LEU A 145 4.19 6.84 0.98
CA LEU A 145 4.34 7.49 -0.31
C LEU A 145 5.82 7.81 -0.62
N GLY A 146 6.57 8.29 0.37
CA GLY A 146 8.02 8.48 0.23
C GLY A 146 8.74 7.16 -0.08
N GLU A 147 8.39 6.09 0.65
CA GLU A 147 8.91 4.74 0.39
C GLU A 147 8.56 4.22 -1.00
N TRP A 148 7.34 4.49 -1.47
CA TRP A 148 6.88 4.10 -2.79
C TRP A 148 7.66 4.82 -3.90
N LEU A 149 7.81 6.14 -3.77
CA LEU A 149 8.55 6.97 -4.73
C LEU A 149 10.01 6.53 -4.81
N GLU A 150 10.67 6.28 -3.67
CA GLU A 150 12.02 5.68 -3.63
C GLU A 150 12.07 4.38 -4.42
N SER A 151 11.12 3.47 -4.16
CA SER A 151 11.09 2.17 -4.81
C SER A 151 10.89 2.29 -6.32
N CYS A 152 10.01 3.19 -6.77
CA CYS A 152 9.82 3.46 -8.20
C CYS A 152 11.09 4.02 -8.84
N HIS A 153 11.79 4.96 -8.19
CA HIS A 153 13.04 5.52 -8.70
C HIS A 153 14.12 4.45 -8.84
N ARG A 154 14.35 3.66 -7.79
CA ARG A 154 15.34 2.59 -7.82
C ARG A 154 15.02 1.51 -8.84
N PHE A 155 13.74 1.16 -9.02
CA PHE A 155 13.35 0.18 -10.02
C PHE A 155 13.46 0.72 -11.46
N ALA A 156 13.31 2.03 -11.67
CA ALA A 156 13.47 2.64 -12.98
C ALA A 156 14.91 2.51 -13.51
N GLU A 157 15.91 2.42 -12.62
CA GLU A 157 17.31 2.17 -12.98
C GLU A 157 17.56 0.72 -13.44
N LEU A 158 16.71 -0.22 -13.01
CA LEU A 158 16.80 -1.65 -13.35
C LEU A 158 15.96 -2.01 -14.57
N ALA A 159 14.90 -1.23 -14.81
CA ALA A 159 13.90 -1.49 -15.82
C ALA A 159 14.40 -1.21 -17.25
N ARG A 160 14.00 -2.07 -18.17
CA ARG A 160 14.21 -1.95 -19.61
C ARG A 160 12.86 -1.92 -20.33
N GLU A 161 12.83 -1.25 -21.48
CA GLU A 161 11.60 -1.09 -22.27
C GLU A 161 11.06 -2.43 -22.81
N ASP A 162 11.94 -3.40 -23.07
CA ASP A 162 11.62 -4.71 -23.66
C ASP A 162 11.07 -5.73 -22.65
N GLN A 163 11.04 -5.39 -21.36
CA GLN A 163 10.59 -6.31 -20.32
C GLN A 163 9.07 -6.46 -20.26
N LEU A 164 8.59 -7.71 -20.28
CA LEU A 164 7.21 -8.10 -20.03
C LEU A 164 6.95 -8.11 -18.52
N VAL A 165 6.20 -7.13 -18.04
CA VAL A 165 5.78 -6.97 -16.65
C VAL A 165 4.49 -7.74 -16.39
N LEU A 166 4.54 -8.64 -15.42
CA LEU A 166 3.42 -9.40 -14.90
C LEU A 166 3.08 -8.91 -13.49
N GLY A 167 2.12 -7.99 -13.41
CA GLY A 167 1.61 -7.45 -12.15
C GLY A 167 0.64 -8.39 -11.44
N GLY A 168 0.32 -8.08 -10.19
CA GLY A 168 -0.70 -8.80 -9.40
C GLY A 168 -2.11 -8.62 -9.94
N HIS A 169 -2.32 -7.54 -10.69
CA HIS A 169 -3.60 -7.19 -11.30
C HIS A 169 -3.43 -6.64 -12.71
N LYS A 170 -4.56 -6.61 -13.44
CA LYS A 170 -4.69 -6.09 -14.81
C LYS A 170 -3.89 -6.93 -15.81
N LEU A 171 -3.69 -6.39 -17.01
CA LEU A 171 -3.05 -7.11 -18.12
C LEU A 171 -1.52 -6.97 -18.03
N PRO A 172 -0.77 -8.00 -18.50
CA PRO A 172 0.64 -7.88 -18.80
C PRO A 172 0.94 -6.70 -19.74
N PHE A 173 2.11 -6.09 -19.59
CA PHE A 173 2.53 -4.96 -20.42
C PHE A 173 4.06 -4.87 -20.56
N THR A 174 4.53 -4.12 -21.55
CA THR A 174 5.94 -3.71 -21.70
C THR A 174 6.10 -2.20 -21.52
N GLY A 175 7.33 -1.71 -21.44
CA GLY A 175 7.59 -0.29 -21.19
C GLY A 175 7.57 0.10 -19.71
N ALA A 176 8.15 -0.75 -18.86
CA ALA A 176 8.26 -0.54 -17.42
C ALA A 176 8.85 0.84 -17.03
N PRO A 177 9.93 1.34 -17.66
CA PRO A 177 10.47 2.67 -17.33
C PRO A 177 9.44 3.79 -17.55
N THR A 178 8.74 3.74 -18.67
CA THR A 178 7.67 4.69 -19.00
C THR A 178 6.55 4.63 -17.97
N ARG A 179 6.13 3.42 -17.58
CA ARG A 179 5.07 3.27 -16.57
C ARG A 179 5.47 3.81 -15.20
N MET A 180 6.69 3.57 -14.75
CA MET A 180 7.18 4.11 -13.47
C MET A 180 7.22 5.63 -13.47
N ARG A 181 7.67 6.26 -14.57
CA ARG A 181 7.62 7.73 -14.70
C ARG A 181 6.18 8.25 -14.55
N GLN A 182 5.21 7.61 -15.22
CA GLN A 182 3.80 7.99 -15.09
C GLN A 182 3.26 7.86 -13.66
N LEU A 183 3.66 6.80 -12.93
CA LEU A 183 3.28 6.60 -11.53
C LEU A 183 3.85 7.70 -10.63
N ILE A 184 5.14 8.01 -10.78
CA ILE A 184 5.83 9.08 -10.04
C ILE A 184 5.17 10.43 -10.34
N GLU A 185 5.03 10.78 -11.62
CA GLU A 185 4.45 12.06 -12.06
C GLU A 185 2.99 12.23 -11.59
N ASN A 186 2.22 11.15 -11.50
CA ASN A 186 0.86 11.19 -10.99
C ASN A 186 0.83 11.61 -9.51
N HIS A 187 1.68 11.03 -8.66
CA HIS A 187 1.77 11.38 -7.24
C HIS A 187 2.37 12.76 -7.02
N GLU A 188 3.45 13.11 -7.71
CA GLU A 188 4.04 14.46 -7.65
C GLU A 188 3.03 15.54 -8.11
N GLY A 189 2.25 15.25 -9.15
CA GLY A 189 1.16 16.12 -9.57
C GLY A 189 0.05 16.24 -8.52
N ALA A 190 -0.28 15.14 -7.83
CA ALA A 190 -1.26 15.13 -6.75
C ALA A 190 -0.80 15.94 -5.52
N LEU A 191 0.47 15.81 -5.13
CA LEU A 191 1.08 16.59 -4.04
C LEU A 191 1.03 18.10 -4.32
N LYS A 192 1.32 18.52 -5.56
CA LYS A 192 1.21 19.94 -5.96
C LYS A 192 -0.22 20.48 -5.83
N ARG A 193 -1.21 19.72 -6.30
CA ARG A 193 -2.64 20.10 -6.16
C ARG A 193 -3.07 20.12 -4.70
N LEU A 194 -2.59 19.15 -3.90
CA LEU A 194 -2.89 19.06 -2.48
C LEU A 194 -2.35 20.28 -1.72
N LEU A 195 -1.10 20.69 -1.96
CA LEU A 195 -0.52 21.89 -1.35
C LEU A 195 -1.34 23.15 -1.65
N GLN A 196 -1.81 23.32 -2.89
CA GLN A 196 -2.71 24.42 -3.25
C GLN A 196 -4.05 24.36 -2.51
N HIS A 197 -4.62 23.16 -2.37
CA HIS A 197 -5.87 22.93 -1.64
C HIS A 197 -5.75 23.23 -0.14
N LEU A 198 -4.55 23.04 0.43
CA LEU A 198 -4.21 23.30 1.82
C LEU A 198 -3.83 24.76 2.12
N ALA A 199 -4.10 25.69 1.20
CA ALA A 199 -3.99 27.14 1.46
C ALA A 199 -4.93 27.59 2.60
N VAL A 200 -5.97 26.81 2.88
CA VAL A 200 -6.79 26.91 4.09
C VAL A 200 -6.73 25.57 4.85
N PRO A 201 -6.89 25.55 6.18
CA PRO A 201 -6.83 24.30 6.94
C PRO A 201 -7.92 23.30 6.51
N LYS A 202 -7.55 22.02 6.34
CA LYS A 202 -8.43 20.92 5.92
C LYS A 202 -8.16 19.62 6.67
N THR A 203 -9.18 18.80 6.87
CA THR A 203 -9.03 17.41 7.31
C THR A 203 -8.54 16.50 6.18
N ALA A 204 -8.14 15.27 6.50
CA ALA A 204 -7.66 14.33 5.47
C ALA A 204 -8.76 13.93 4.47
N VAL A 205 -10.01 13.77 4.93
CA VAL A 205 -11.12 13.40 4.04
C VAL A 205 -11.55 14.57 3.13
N GLU A 206 -11.35 15.81 3.56
CA GLU A 206 -11.54 16.99 2.69
C GLU A 206 -10.47 17.11 1.60
N CYS A 207 -9.40 16.30 1.66
CA CYS A 207 -8.32 16.27 0.67
C CYS A 207 -8.57 15.27 -0.46
N PHE A 208 -9.74 14.63 -0.53
CA PHE A 208 -10.08 13.74 -1.65
C PHE A 208 -10.09 14.43 -3.02
N PRO A 209 -10.65 15.65 -3.20
CA PRO A 209 -10.74 16.28 -4.51
C PRO A 209 -9.40 16.49 -5.25
N PRO A 210 -8.31 16.98 -4.62
CA PRO A 210 -7.03 17.11 -5.32
C PRO A 210 -6.36 15.76 -5.63
N LEU A 211 -6.68 14.70 -4.88
CA LEU A 211 -6.04 13.38 -5.01
C LEU A 211 -6.76 12.47 -6.01
N PHE A 212 -8.10 12.49 -6.02
CA PHE A 212 -8.91 11.55 -6.78
C PHE A 212 -9.77 12.26 -7.83
N LYS A 213 -9.69 11.79 -9.07
CA LYS A 213 -10.45 12.34 -10.22
C LYS A 213 -11.93 11.89 -10.24
N ARG A 214 -12.47 11.42 -9.12
CA ARG A 214 -13.83 10.90 -8.99
C ARG A 214 -14.40 11.22 -7.61
N THR A 215 -15.72 11.26 -7.51
CA THR A 215 -16.40 11.27 -6.22
C THR A 215 -16.08 9.99 -5.46
N ILE A 216 -15.75 10.14 -4.18
CA ILE A 216 -15.46 9.03 -3.28
C ILE A 216 -16.73 8.72 -2.47
N ASP A 217 -17.20 7.48 -2.58
CA ASP A 217 -18.36 6.99 -1.85
C ASP A 217 -18.15 5.55 -1.35
N GLY A 218 -19.05 5.14 -0.46
CA GLY A 218 -19.25 3.75 -0.04
C GLY A 218 -17.95 2.96 0.19
N GLY A 219 -17.77 1.88 -0.58
CA GLY A 219 -16.66 0.93 -0.42
C GLY A 219 -15.27 1.50 -0.72
N THR A 220 -15.17 2.66 -1.37
CA THR A 220 -13.87 3.27 -1.72
C THR A 220 -13.40 4.30 -0.68
N TYR A 221 -14.28 4.72 0.22
CA TYR A 221 -14.00 5.76 1.22
C TYR A 221 -12.80 5.41 2.10
N GLY A 222 -12.72 4.17 2.60
CA GLY A 222 -11.63 3.73 3.46
C GLY A 222 -10.27 3.78 2.76
N LEU A 223 -10.20 3.26 1.53
CA LEU A 223 -8.99 3.25 0.71
C LEU A 223 -8.53 4.67 0.35
N ALA A 224 -9.48 5.55 0.01
CA ALA A 224 -9.21 6.95 -0.28
C ALA A 224 -8.69 7.70 0.96
N MET A 225 -9.25 7.43 2.14
CA MET A 225 -8.82 8.04 3.40
C MET A 225 -7.39 7.67 3.76
N VAL A 226 -7.03 6.37 3.75
CA VAL A 226 -5.67 5.94 4.11
C VAL A 226 -4.63 6.49 3.13
N GLU A 227 -5.00 6.64 1.86
CA GLU A 227 -4.12 7.22 0.83
C GLU A 227 -4.02 8.75 0.93
N ALA A 228 -5.10 9.43 1.32
CA ALA A 228 -5.04 10.85 1.63
C ALA A 228 -4.11 11.13 2.83
N VAL A 229 -4.20 10.32 3.88
CA VAL A 229 -3.28 10.40 5.03
C VAL A 229 -1.84 10.13 4.59
N ALA A 230 -1.57 9.18 3.69
CA ALA A 230 -0.23 8.94 3.15
C ALA A 230 0.36 10.18 2.45
N HIS A 231 -0.42 10.86 1.61
CA HIS A 231 0.03 12.08 0.93
C HIS A 231 0.29 13.22 1.93
N LEU A 232 -0.55 13.35 2.95
CA LEU A 232 -0.39 14.37 4.00
C LEU A 232 0.84 14.10 4.89
N ASN A 233 1.05 12.85 5.30
CA ASN A 233 2.25 12.45 6.05
C ASN A 233 3.52 12.70 5.23
N HIS A 234 3.51 12.39 3.93
CA HIS A 234 4.65 12.68 3.06
C HIS A 234 4.99 14.18 2.99
N LEU A 235 3.98 15.04 2.85
CA LEU A 235 4.17 16.49 2.87
C LEU A 235 4.67 16.98 4.25
N LEU A 236 4.23 16.35 5.34
CA LEU A 236 4.66 16.67 6.69
C LEU A 236 6.12 16.32 6.93
N VAL A 237 6.55 15.13 6.50
CA VAL A 237 7.96 14.70 6.55
C VAL A 237 8.85 15.66 5.73
N ARG A 238 8.33 16.18 4.61
CA ARG A 238 9.01 17.19 3.78
C ARG A 238 8.97 18.61 4.37
N GLY A 239 8.29 18.84 5.49
CA GLY A 239 8.12 20.16 6.09
C GLY A 239 7.27 21.13 5.26
N ALA A 240 6.46 20.63 4.33
CA ALA A 240 5.65 21.44 3.42
C ALA A 240 4.24 21.73 3.97
N VAL A 241 3.82 21.00 5.00
CA VAL A 241 2.55 21.22 5.72
C VAL A 241 2.78 21.13 7.22
N THR A 242 1.90 21.74 8.00
CA THR A 242 1.73 21.48 9.43
C THR A 242 0.33 20.95 9.69
N ARG A 243 0.11 20.42 10.91
CA ARG A 243 -1.22 20.05 11.39
C ARG A 243 -1.43 20.51 12.83
N ASP A 244 -2.64 20.95 13.13
CA ASP A 244 -3.09 21.28 14.48
C ASP A 244 -4.35 20.48 14.82
N GLU A 245 -4.60 20.26 16.11
CA GLU A 245 -5.85 19.62 16.53
C GLU A 245 -7.03 20.56 16.28
N GLY A 246 -7.99 20.08 15.49
CA GLY A 246 -9.22 20.76 15.17
C GLY A 246 -10.42 20.29 16.01
N PRO A 247 -11.62 20.82 15.73
CA PRO A 247 -12.84 20.39 16.37
C PRO A 247 -13.07 18.87 16.22
N GLY A 248 -13.51 18.22 17.29
CA GLY A 248 -13.81 16.78 17.28
C GLY A 248 -12.58 15.87 17.23
N GLY A 249 -11.37 16.39 17.43
CA GLY A 249 -10.12 15.61 17.45
C GLY A 249 -9.58 15.24 16.07
N ALA A 250 -10.09 15.89 15.01
CA ALA A 250 -9.56 15.77 13.65
C ALA A 250 -8.28 16.61 13.50
N TRP A 251 -7.32 16.13 12.72
CA TRP A 251 -6.18 16.95 12.32
C TRP A 251 -6.61 17.94 11.24
N LEU A 252 -6.27 19.22 11.42
CA LEU A 252 -6.39 20.25 10.42
C LEU A 252 -5.03 20.54 9.81
N TRP A 253 -4.85 20.12 8.58
CA TRP A 253 -3.63 20.25 7.79
C TRP A 253 -3.63 21.58 7.04
N ARG A 254 -2.48 22.25 6.98
CA ARG A 254 -2.30 23.50 6.23
C ARG A 254 -0.91 23.55 5.59
N ALA A 255 -0.79 24.19 4.44
CA ALA A 255 0.52 24.48 3.85
C ALA A 255 1.33 25.46 4.74
N VAL A 256 2.65 25.28 4.78
CA VAL A 256 3.61 26.18 5.47
C VAL A 256 3.91 27.41 4.62
#